data_AF-A0A945C6K4-F1
#
_entry.id   AF-A0A945C6K4-F1
#
_cell.length_a   1.000
_cell.length_b   1.000
_cell.length_c   1.000
_cell.angle_alpha   90.00
_cell.angle_beta   90.00
_cell.angle_gamma   90.00
#
_symmetry.space_group_name_H-M   'P 1'
#
loop_
_entity.id
_entity.type
_entity.pdbx_description
1 polymer ?
#
loop_
_entity_poly.entity_id
_entity_poly.type
_entity_poly.pdbx_seq_one_letter_code
_entity_poly.pdbx_strand_id
1 'polypeptide(L)'
;MPNKKSAIKYLRKSSKRNEQSSLVKRNIKEVIKRGKKAIADDTIKDSAKEISHDLQKAIDKAVKSGIMKSNTGDRKKSRFMDKMNNALKTTSEVKEQVADKK
;
A
#
# COMPACT_ATOMS: atom_id res chain seq x y z
N MET A 1 26.16 18.12 -16.79
CA MET A 1 25.54 17.67 -18.06
C MET A 1 26.27 16.42 -18.55
N PRO A 2 25.61 15.42 -19.15
CA PRO A 2 26.30 14.21 -19.60
C PRO A 2 27.14 14.51 -20.85
N ASN A 3 28.46 14.34 -20.76
CA ASN A 3 29.37 14.70 -21.86
C ASN A 3 29.54 13.56 -22.90
N LYS A 4 29.35 12.29 -22.49
CA LYS A 4 29.47 11.13 -23.37
C LYS A 4 28.10 10.75 -23.95
N LYS A 5 28.06 10.32 -25.23
CA LYS A 5 26.83 9.86 -25.91
C LYS A 5 26.11 8.75 -25.11
N SER A 6 26.86 7.84 -24.50
CA SER A 6 26.33 6.77 -23.63
C SER A 6 25.64 7.31 -22.38
N ALA A 7 26.19 8.37 -21.78
CA ALA A 7 25.64 9.00 -20.58
C ALA A 7 24.33 9.75 -20.88
N ILE A 8 24.23 10.43 -22.03
CA ILE A 8 22.98 11.06 -22.50
C ILE A 8 21.88 10.00 -22.69
N LYS A 9 22.22 8.86 -23.31
CA LYS A 9 21.30 7.72 -23.47
C LYS A 9 20.86 7.15 -22.12
N TYR A 10 21.78 7.01 -21.18
CA TYR A 10 21.47 6.51 -19.83
C TYR A 10 20.53 7.46 -19.09
N LEU A 11 20.76 8.78 -19.17
CA LEU A 11 19.90 9.80 -18.56
C LEU A 11 18.46 9.69 -19.08
N ARG A 12 18.26 9.59 -20.40
CA ARG A 12 16.94 9.39 -21.01
C ARG A 12 16.25 8.11 -20.49
N LYS A 13 16.98 6.99 -20.45
CA LYS A 13 16.45 5.72 -19.92
C LYS A 13 16.09 5.82 -18.44
N SER A 14 16.91 6.52 -17.66
CA SER A 14 16.69 6.72 -16.23
C SER A 14 15.43 7.55 -15.97
N SER A 15 15.23 8.66 -16.69
CA SER A 15 14.02 9.49 -16.57
C SER A 15 12.76 8.67 -16.80
N LYS A 16 12.70 7.94 -17.92
CA LYS A 16 11.54 7.10 -18.27
C LYS A 16 11.24 6.04 -17.19
N ARG A 17 12.27 5.38 -16.67
CA ARG A 17 12.09 4.39 -15.58
C ARG A 17 11.66 5.05 -14.28
N ASN A 18 12.20 6.24 -13.99
CA ASN A 18 11.85 6.98 -12.79
C ASN A 18 10.38 7.40 -12.80
N GLU A 19 9.89 7.95 -13.92
CA GLU A 19 8.48 8.31 -14.11
C GLU A 19 7.56 7.12 -13.85
N GLN A 20 7.82 5.98 -14.49
CA GLN A 20 7.05 4.74 -14.31
C GLN A 20 7.10 4.24 -12.85
N SER A 21 8.28 4.23 -12.24
CA SER A 21 8.47 3.80 -10.85
C SER A 21 7.76 4.74 -9.87
N SER A 22 7.73 6.04 -10.17
CA SER A 22 7.04 7.05 -9.36
C SER A 22 5.54 6.78 -9.34
N LEU A 23 4.94 6.48 -10.50
CA LEU A 23 3.52 6.20 -10.62
C LEU A 23 3.13 4.95 -9.82
N VAL A 24 3.90 3.87 -9.93
CA VAL A 24 3.65 2.63 -9.16
C VAL A 24 3.77 2.88 -7.66
N LYS A 25 4.83 3.59 -7.22
CA LYS A 25 5.02 3.93 -5.80
C LYS A 25 3.89 4.84 -5.28
N ARG A 26 3.42 5.78 -6.10
CA ARG A 26 2.30 6.67 -5.80
C ARG A 26 1.00 5.88 -5.63
N ASN A 27 0.69 4.98 -6.56
CA ASN A 27 -0.49 4.13 -6.48
C ASN A 27 -0.51 3.33 -5.16
N ILE A 28 0.59 2.65 -4.80
CA ILE A 28 0.70 1.93 -3.52
C ILE A 28 0.44 2.87 -2.32
N LYS A 29 0.97 4.10 -2.36
CA LYS A 29 0.76 5.10 -1.31
C LYS A 29 -0.71 5.54 -1.23
N GLU A 30 -1.38 5.69 -2.36
CA GLU A 30 -2.79 6.04 -2.45
C GLU A 30 -3.69 4.93 -1.93
N VAL A 31 -3.44 3.65 -2.27
CA VAL A 31 -4.18 2.52 -1.69
C VAL A 31 -4.04 2.47 -0.17
N ILE A 32 -2.83 2.65 0.36
CA ILE A 32 -2.62 2.73 1.82
C ILE A 32 -3.39 3.92 2.42
N LYS A 33 -3.42 5.07 1.74
CA LYS A 33 -4.16 6.25 2.20
C LYS A 33 -5.67 5.99 2.21
N ARG A 34 -6.22 5.32 1.18
CA ARG A 34 -7.62 4.90 1.12
C ARG A 34 -7.97 4.01 2.30
N GLY A 35 -7.17 2.98 2.59
CA GLY A 35 -7.40 2.11 3.74
C GLY A 35 -7.34 2.85 5.08
N LYS A 36 -6.39 3.78 5.25
CA LYS A 36 -6.34 4.62 6.47
C LYS A 36 -7.55 5.53 6.64
N LYS A 37 -8.10 6.06 5.55
CA LYS A 37 -9.33 6.86 5.59
C LYS A 37 -10.54 6.00 5.96
N ALA A 38 -10.70 4.85 5.32
CA ALA A 38 -11.74 3.89 5.66
C ALA A 38 -11.70 3.51 7.15
N ILE A 39 -10.49 3.41 7.73
CA ILE A 39 -10.31 3.18 9.17
C ILE A 39 -10.81 4.36 10.02
N ALA A 40 -10.54 5.59 9.60
CA ALA A 40 -10.99 6.78 10.32
C ALA A 40 -12.51 6.99 10.22
N ASP A 41 -13.10 6.60 9.08
CA ASP A 41 -14.52 6.82 8.77
C ASP A 41 -15.42 5.63 9.22
N ASP A 42 -14.87 4.61 9.90
CA ASP A 42 -15.52 3.36 10.37
C ASP A 42 -16.27 2.55 9.28
N THR A 43 -15.96 2.80 8.00
CA THR A 43 -16.53 2.10 6.82
C THR A 43 -15.69 0.89 6.40
N ILE A 44 -14.86 0.37 7.31
CA ILE A 44 -13.89 -0.69 7.04
C ILE A 44 -14.57 -1.99 6.61
N LYS A 45 -15.71 -2.36 7.22
CA LYS A 45 -16.26 -3.72 7.11
C LYS A 45 -16.52 -4.16 5.67
N ASP A 46 -17.04 -3.25 4.85
CA ASP A 46 -17.40 -3.58 3.46
C ASP A 46 -16.21 -3.41 2.51
N SER A 47 -15.35 -2.42 2.77
CA SER A 47 -14.25 -2.03 1.86
C SER A 47 -12.91 -2.72 2.15
N ALA A 48 -12.73 -3.32 3.34
CA ALA A 48 -11.46 -3.90 3.77
C ALA A 48 -10.93 -5.00 2.84
N LYS A 49 -11.83 -5.87 2.37
CA LYS A 49 -11.45 -7.01 1.51
C LYS A 49 -10.91 -6.54 0.16
N GLU A 50 -11.54 -5.53 -0.43
CA GLU A 50 -11.13 -4.97 -1.71
C GLU A 50 -9.81 -4.19 -1.57
N ILE A 51 -9.70 -3.32 -0.57
CA ILE A 51 -8.51 -2.48 -0.37
C ILE A 51 -7.29 -3.36 -0.06
N SER A 52 -7.46 -4.41 0.74
CA SER A 52 -6.38 -5.35 1.04
C SER A 52 -5.93 -6.16 -0.19
N HIS A 53 -6.87 -6.62 -1.01
CA HIS A 53 -6.56 -7.31 -2.26
C HIS A 53 -5.82 -6.39 -3.25
N ASP A 54 -6.31 -5.16 -3.43
CA ASP A 54 -5.67 -4.14 -4.26
C ASP A 54 -4.24 -3.86 -3.81
N LEU A 55 -4.03 -3.73 -2.50
CA LEU A 55 -2.72 -3.43 -1.94
C LEU A 55 -1.75 -4.59 -2.18
N GLN A 56 -2.17 -5.83 -1.90
CA GLN A 56 -1.35 -7.03 -2.13
C GLN A 56 -0.94 -7.11 -3.61
N LYS A 57 -1.92 -7.01 -4.51
CA LYS A 57 -1.70 -7.04 -5.96
C LYS A 57 -0.73 -5.96 -6.43
N ALA A 58 -0.86 -4.73 -5.94
CA ALA A 58 0.02 -3.63 -6.30
C ALA A 58 1.45 -3.83 -5.78
N ILE A 59 1.61 -4.30 -4.54
CA ILE A 59 2.92 -4.56 -3.93
C ILE A 59 3.63 -5.72 -4.62
N ASP A 60 2.94 -6.84 -4.84
CA ASP A 60 3.57 -8.04 -5.40
C ASP A 60 3.97 -7.83 -6.86
N LYS A 61 3.18 -7.07 -7.62
CA LYS A 61 3.60 -6.60 -8.97
C LYS A 61 4.83 -5.70 -8.89
N ALA A 62 4.90 -4.77 -7.95
CA ALA A 62 6.06 -3.89 -7.79
C ALA A 62 7.33 -4.65 -7.36
N VAL A 63 7.19 -5.73 -6.59
CA VAL A 63 8.29 -6.63 -6.24
C VAL A 63 8.72 -7.45 -7.45
N LYS A 64 7.77 -8.05 -8.19
CA LYS A 64 8.05 -8.79 -9.43
C LYS A 64 8.78 -7.94 -10.48
N SER A 65 8.39 -6.68 -10.63
CA SER A 65 9.04 -5.72 -11.53
C SER A 65 10.36 -5.15 -11.01
N GLY A 66 10.81 -5.54 -9.81
CA GLY A 66 12.07 -5.07 -9.21
C GLY A 66 12.06 -3.61 -8.74
N ILE A 67 10.89 -2.96 -8.69
CA ILE A 67 10.73 -1.57 -8.22
C ILE A 67 10.88 -1.51 -6.69
N MET A 68 10.54 -2.59 -5.98
CA MET A 68 10.75 -2.75 -4.54
C MET A 68 11.45 -4.09 -4.24
N LYS A 69 12.23 -4.11 -3.15
CA LYS A 69 12.74 -5.37 -2.58
C LYS A 69 11.62 -6.15 -1.89
N SER A 70 11.71 -7.47 -1.91
CA SER A 70 10.77 -8.40 -1.25
C SER A 70 10.46 -7.99 0.19
N ASN A 71 11.50 -7.84 1.02
CA ASN A 71 11.37 -7.47 2.43
C ASN A 71 10.65 -6.13 2.63
N THR A 72 10.78 -5.19 1.68
CA THR A 72 10.06 -3.91 1.75
C THR A 72 8.57 -4.07 1.41
N GLY A 73 8.26 -4.94 0.45
CA GLY A 73 6.89 -5.34 0.15
C GLY A 73 6.23 -6.04 1.34
N ASP A 74 6.92 -7.00 1.94
CA ASP A 74 6.40 -7.80 3.05
C ASP A 74 6.14 -6.94 4.30
N ARG A 75 7.09 -6.06 4.66
CA ARG A 75 6.88 -5.09 5.75
C ARG A 75 5.68 -4.18 5.51
N LYS A 76 5.43 -3.78 4.26
CA LYS A 76 4.26 -2.94 3.93
C LYS A 76 2.96 -3.72 4.02
N LYS A 77 2.94 -4.97 3.57
CA LYS A 77 1.79 -5.88 3.69
C LYS A 77 1.45 -6.13 5.15
N SER A 78 2.41 -6.58 5.97
CA SER A 78 2.19 -6.85 7.40
C SER A 78 1.68 -5.60 8.13
N ARG A 79 2.40 -4.47 8.05
CA ARG A 79 1.99 -3.23 8.74
C ARG A 79 0.61 -2.72 8.34
N PHE A 80 0.17 -2.98 7.11
CA PHE A 80 -1.17 -2.60 6.67
C PHE A 80 -2.23 -3.53 7.27
N MET A 81 -1.99 -4.84 7.20
CA MET A 81 -2.91 -5.84 7.74
C MET A 81 -3.05 -5.71 9.26
N ASP A 82 -1.95 -5.50 9.99
CA ASP A 82 -1.97 -5.33 11.44
C ASP A 82 -2.88 -4.16 11.83
N LYS A 83 -2.81 -3.04 11.10
CA LYS A 83 -3.67 -1.88 11.35
C LYS A 83 -5.14 -2.17 11.06
N MET A 84 -5.41 -2.86 9.96
CA MET A 84 -6.77 -3.19 9.56
C MET A 84 -7.41 -4.19 10.53
N ASN A 85 -6.65 -5.20 10.95
CA ASN A 85 -7.08 -6.19 11.93
C ASN A 85 -7.32 -5.58 13.30
N ASN A 86 -6.42 -4.70 13.76
CA ASN A 86 -6.61 -4.01 15.04
C ASN A 86 -7.86 -3.13 15.00
N ALA A 87 -8.11 -2.41 13.91
CA ALA A 87 -9.32 -1.62 13.75
C ALA A 87 -10.59 -2.49 13.76
N LEU A 88 -10.57 -3.64 13.09
CA LEU A 88 -11.69 -4.59 13.11
C LEU A 88 -11.93 -5.19 14.52
N LYS A 89 -10.86 -5.50 15.27
CA LYS A 89 -10.95 -6.02 16.64
C LYS A 89 -11.54 -4.99 17.61
N THR A 90 -11.11 -3.73 17.53
CA THR A 90 -11.68 -2.66 18.35
C THR A 90 -13.17 -2.49 18.09
N THR A 91 -13.64 -2.67 16.86
CA THR A 91 -15.08 -2.61 16.54
C THR A 91 -15.86 -3.82 17.09
N SER A 92 -15.24 -4.99 17.27
CA SER A 92 -15.91 -6.16 17.88
C SER A 92 -16.00 -6.09 19.40
N GLU A 93 -14.95 -5.62 20.07
CA GLU A 93 -14.91 -5.50 21.55
C GLU A 93 -15.92 -4.46 22.08
N VAL A 94 -16.18 -3.39 21.31
CA VAL A 94 -17.22 -2.39 21.65
C VAL A 94 -18.63 -2.98 21.57
N LYS A 95 -18.87 -4.02 20.74
CA LYS A 95 -20.19 -4.68 20.66
C LYS A 95 -20.47 -5.62 21.84
N GLU A 96 -19.44 -6.30 22.37
CA GLU A 96 -19.56 -7.17 23.55
C GLU A 96 -19.85 -6.37 24.83
N GLN A 97 -19.16 -5.24 25.05
CA GLN A 97 -19.37 -4.41 26.26
C GLN A 97 -20.75 -3.74 26.34
N VAL A 98 -21.44 -3.54 25.21
CA VAL A 98 -22.82 -3.01 25.17
C VAL A 98 -23.85 -4.13 25.38
N ALA A 99 -23.51 -5.37 25.06
CA ALA A 99 -24.37 -6.54 25.28
C ALA A 99 -24.32 -7.00 26.75
N ASP A 100 -23.17 -6.92 27.42
CA ASP A 100 -23.01 -7.31 28.83
C ASP A 100 -23.53 -6.28 29.85
N LYS A 101 -23.90 -5.08 29.39
CA LYS A 101 -24.48 -4.00 30.23
C LYS A 101 -26.01 -3.92 30.16
N LYS A 102 -26.67 -4.91 29.56
CA LYS A 102 -28.12 -4.93 29.35
C LYS A 102 -28.78 -6.11 30.06
#